data_AF-A0A3B8YXN6-F1
#
_entry.id   AF-A0A3B8YXN6-F1
#
_cell.length_a   1.000
_cell.length_b   1.000
_cell.length_c   1.000
_cell.angle_alpha   90.00
_cell.angle_beta   90.00
_cell.angle_gamma   90.00
#
_symmetry.space_group_name_H-M   'P 1'
#
loop_
_entity.id
_entity.type
_entity.pdbx_description
1 polymer ?
#
loop_
_entity_poly.entity_id
_entity_poly.type
_entity_poly.pdbx_seq_one_letter_code
_entity_poly.pdbx_strand_id
1 'polypeptide(L)'
;DKEQLVPLIKAAISHRGFAFIDVVSPCVTFNNNPASTKSYEFVRDHAEATGTIDFVPMGKEITAEYAAGSSHEVTLHDGSSLQLHKLAETHDPLNRRSAINTIEDYRESGNILTGLIYMDESSRDLHDTLETSERALNQLGEADLCPGNEQLRKINASLR
;
A
#
# COMPACT_ATOMS: atom_id res chain seq x y z
N ASP A 1 8.98 8.81 6.46
CA ASP A 1 10.12 8.14 5.80
C ASP A 1 9.90 8.09 4.29
N LYS A 2 10.27 9.17 3.59
CA LYS A 2 10.11 9.25 2.12
C LYS A 2 11.13 8.39 1.39
N GLU A 3 12.33 8.28 1.96
CA GLU A 3 13.45 7.57 1.37
C GLU A 3 13.21 6.07 1.28
N GLN A 4 12.46 5.49 2.24
CA GLN A 4 11.99 4.11 2.14
C GLN A 4 10.80 3.96 1.20
N LEU A 5 9.84 4.90 1.19
CA LEU A 5 8.60 4.74 0.42
C LEU A 5 8.81 4.82 -1.11
N VAL A 6 9.67 5.74 -1.57
CA VAL A 6 9.96 5.91 -3.01
C VAL A 6 10.47 4.63 -3.68
N PRO A 7 11.49 3.92 -3.16
CA PRO A 7 11.95 2.67 -3.75
C PRO A 7 10.90 1.55 -3.68
N LEU A 8 10.08 1.48 -2.61
CA LEU A 8 8.99 0.51 -2.51
C LEU A 8 7.95 0.70 -3.62
N ILE A 9 7.53 1.95 -3.87
CA ILE A 9 6.59 2.27 -4.97
C ILE A 9 7.21 1.91 -6.33
N LYS A 10 8.49 2.23 -6.55
CA LYS A 10 9.18 1.86 -7.79
C LYS A 10 9.22 0.35 -7.99
N ALA A 11 9.55 -0.40 -6.94
CA ALA A 11 9.57 -1.86 -6.97
C ALA A 11 8.17 -2.44 -7.27
N ALA A 12 7.12 -1.90 -6.63
CA ALA A 12 5.74 -2.31 -6.87
C ALA A 12 5.27 -2.06 -8.31
N ILE A 13 5.63 -0.94 -8.92
CA ILE A 13 5.31 -0.64 -10.34
C ILE A 13 6.06 -1.60 -11.28
N SER A 14 7.31 -1.95 -10.96
CA SER A 14 8.12 -2.87 -11.75
C SER A 14 7.77 -4.34 -11.55
N HIS A 15 7.00 -4.67 -10.52
CA HIS A 15 6.64 -6.05 -10.17
C HIS A 15 5.62 -6.62 -11.18
N ARG A 16 5.91 -7.80 -11.73
CA ARG A 16 5.01 -8.53 -12.64
C ARG A 16 3.98 -9.35 -11.87
N GLY A 17 3.11 -8.64 -11.16
CA GLY A 17 2.12 -9.24 -10.29
C GLY A 17 1.34 -8.20 -9.52
N PHE A 18 0.52 -8.66 -8.59
CA PHE A 18 -0.18 -7.76 -7.67
C PHE A 18 0.77 -7.28 -6.59
N ALA A 19 0.98 -5.97 -6.51
CA ALA A 19 1.74 -5.34 -5.44
C ALA A 19 0.81 -4.57 -4.49
N PHE A 20 0.98 -4.78 -3.19
CA PHE A 20 0.23 -4.08 -2.14
C PHE A 20 1.18 -3.31 -1.24
N ILE A 21 0.93 -2.02 -1.07
CA ILE A 21 1.67 -1.14 -0.16
C ILE A 21 0.66 -0.49 0.77
N ASP A 22 0.72 -0.85 2.05
CA ASP A 22 -0.02 -0.16 3.10
C ASP A 22 0.79 1.05 3.59
N VAL A 23 0.23 2.25 3.47
CA VAL A 23 0.90 3.51 3.82
C VAL A 23 0.14 4.16 4.97
N VAL A 24 0.78 4.19 6.14
CA VAL A 24 0.25 4.94 7.29
C VAL A 24 0.26 6.43 6.96
N SER A 25 -0.93 6.99 6.75
CA SER A 25 -1.14 8.40 6.42
C SER A 25 -2.03 9.05 7.49
N PRO A 26 -1.46 9.84 8.43
CA PRO A 26 -2.25 10.49 9.47
C PRO A 26 -3.18 11.54 8.85
N CYS A 27 -4.50 11.42 9.10
CA CYS A 27 -5.49 12.40 8.68
C CYS A 27 -5.82 13.35 9.82
N VAL A 28 -5.43 14.62 9.67
CA VAL A 28 -5.62 15.66 10.70
C VAL A 28 -7.04 16.24 10.74
N THR A 29 -7.85 16.03 9.70
CA THR A 29 -9.15 16.73 9.53
C THR A 29 -10.37 15.86 9.89
N PHE A 30 -10.41 14.58 9.51
CA PHE A 30 -11.65 13.79 9.56
C PHE A 30 -11.60 12.55 10.48
N ASN A 31 -10.43 12.04 10.83
CA ASN A 31 -10.32 10.86 11.70
C ASN A 31 -10.18 11.25 13.18
N ASN A 32 -11.16 12.03 13.66
CA ASN A 32 -11.10 12.71 14.96
C ASN A 32 -12.47 12.62 15.71
N ASN A 33 -13.04 11.40 15.86
CA ASN A 33 -14.44 11.17 16.33
C ASN A 33 -14.57 10.67 17.78
N PRO A 34 -15.64 10.98 18.54
CA PRO A 34 -15.75 10.74 20.00
C PRO A 34 -15.59 9.29 20.50
N ALA A 35 -15.79 8.29 19.65
CA ALA A 35 -15.52 6.89 19.99
C ALA A 35 -14.04 6.50 19.79
N SER A 36 -13.26 7.37 19.14
CA SER A 36 -11.80 7.33 19.08
C SER A 36 -11.25 7.93 20.36
N THR A 37 -10.26 7.27 20.98
CA THR A 37 -9.54 7.74 22.16
C THR A 37 -8.63 8.97 21.90
N LYS A 38 -8.74 9.58 20.71
CA LYS A 38 -7.97 10.76 20.27
C LYS A 38 -8.87 11.75 19.52
N SER A 39 -10.00 12.14 20.10
CA SER A 39 -11.08 12.82 19.38
C SER A 39 -11.34 14.26 19.79
N TYR A 40 -11.79 15.06 18.81
CA TYR A 40 -12.10 16.48 18.96
C TYR A 40 -13.16 16.76 20.03
N GLU A 41 -14.11 15.84 20.27
CA GLU A 41 -15.13 16.03 21.32
C GLU A 41 -14.54 16.02 22.74
N PHE A 42 -13.47 15.26 22.99
CA PHE A 42 -12.77 15.29 24.28
C PHE A 42 -12.09 16.64 24.54
N VAL A 43 -11.56 17.26 23.47
CA VAL A 43 -10.94 18.58 23.51
C VAL A 43 -12.02 19.68 23.59
N ARG A 44 -13.16 19.52 22.92
CA ARG A 44 -14.29 20.47 22.93
C ARG A 44 -14.92 20.62 24.31
N ASP A 45 -15.13 19.53 25.04
CA ASP A 45 -15.78 19.58 26.35
C ASP A 45 -14.85 20.16 27.45
N HIS A 46 -13.55 20.35 27.17
CA HIS A 46 -12.55 20.85 28.12
C HIS A 46 -11.78 22.10 27.66
N ALA A 47 -12.08 22.66 26.49
CA ALA A 47 -11.43 23.88 25.99
C ALA A 47 -12.46 25.00 25.81
N GLU A 48 -12.59 25.84 26.84
CA GLU A 48 -13.21 27.15 26.76
C GLU A 48 -12.49 28.02 25.71
N ALA A 49 -12.93 28.01 24.45
CA ALA A 49 -12.72 29.12 23.52
C ALA A 49 -13.66 29.04 22.32
N THR A 50 -14.61 29.97 22.29
CA THR A 50 -15.42 30.41 21.17
C THR A 50 -14.68 30.51 19.82
N GLY A 51 -15.19 29.82 18.80
CA GLY A 51 -15.41 30.42 17.48
C GLY A 51 -14.23 30.62 16.53
N THR A 52 -13.40 29.61 16.27
CA THR A 52 -12.49 29.63 15.12
C THR A 52 -12.68 28.39 14.24
N ILE A 53 -13.27 28.66 13.06
CA ILE A 53 -13.19 28.01 11.74
C ILE A 53 -12.23 26.83 11.67
N ASP A 54 -12.61 25.77 10.91
CA ASP A 54 -11.80 24.66 10.37
C ASP A 54 -10.39 25.07 9.89
N PHE A 55 -9.54 25.44 10.83
CA PHE A 55 -8.22 25.98 10.57
C PHE A 55 -7.22 24.94 11.04
N VAL A 56 -6.73 24.17 10.09
CA VAL A 56 -5.60 23.27 10.32
C VAL A 56 -4.33 24.14 10.24
N PRO A 57 -3.64 24.41 11.36
CA PRO A 57 -2.41 25.18 11.32
C PRO A 57 -1.36 24.44 10.50
N MET A 58 -0.49 25.18 9.81
CA MET A 58 0.63 24.58 9.08
C MET A 58 1.56 23.87 10.07
N GLY A 59 1.51 22.54 10.07
CA GLY A 59 2.45 21.69 10.79
C GLY A 59 3.81 21.66 10.09
N LYS A 60 4.87 21.38 10.84
CA LYS A 60 6.17 21.08 10.24
C LYS A 60 6.12 19.67 9.66
N GLU A 61 6.77 19.43 8.52
CA GLU A 61 6.87 18.07 7.99
C GLU A 61 7.54 17.17 9.03
N ILE A 62 6.89 16.03 9.34
CA ILE A 62 7.47 15.00 10.20
C ILE A 62 8.30 14.08 9.30
N THR A 63 9.62 14.17 9.44
CA THR A 63 10.56 13.27 8.78
C THR A 63 11.02 12.18 9.75
N ALA A 64 11.37 11.02 9.21
CA ALA A 64 11.92 9.91 9.98
C ALA A 64 12.99 9.24 9.12
N GLU A 65 14.19 9.11 9.68
CA GLU A 65 15.34 8.43 9.08
C GLU A 65 15.98 7.57 10.18
N TYR A 66 16.11 6.28 9.91
CA TYR A 66 16.56 5.29 10.88
C TYR A 66 17.07 4.05 10.14
N ALA A 67 17.99 3.33 10.79
CA ALA A 67 18.71 2.21 10.20
C ALA A 67 17.84 0.97 10.01
N ALA A 68 18.20 0.11 9.07
CA ALA A 68 17.59 -1.21 8.92
C ALA A 68 17.75 -2.04 10.21
N GLY A 69 16.70 -2.77 10.60
CA GLY A 69 16.66 -3.55 11.84
C GLY A 69 16.47 -2.73 13.12
N SER A 70 16.23 -1.42 13.02
CA SER A 70 16.02 -0.55 14.19
C SER A 70 14.57 -0.07 14.30
N SER A 71 14.16 0.23 15.53
CA SER A 71 12.88 0.87 15.83
C SER A 71 13.06 2.37 16.03
N HIS A 72 12.06 3.15 15.63
CA HIS A 72 12.03 4.59 15.78
C HIS A 72 10.62 5.05 16.18
N GLU A 73 10.54 5.84 17.25
CA GLU A 73 9.28 6.44 17.69
C GLU A 73 9.04 7.75 16.94
N VAL A 74 7.90 7.83 16.25
CA VAL A 74 7.46 9.05 15.56
C VAL A 74 6.33 9.68 16.36
N THR A 75 6.54 10.90 16.85
CA THR A 75 5.49 11.69 17.51
C THR A 75 4.73 12.52 16.46
N LEU A 76 3.41 12.37 16.44
CA LEU A 76 2.50 13.10 15.56
C LEU A 76 2.12 14.47 16.14
N HIS A 77 1.58 15.34 15.30
CA HIS A 77 1.14 16.68 15.70
C HIS A 77 0.03 16.68 16.77
N ASP A 78 -0.74 15.59 16.89
CA ASP A 78 -1.77 15.41 17.91
C ASP A 78 -1.22 14.91 19.26
N GLY A 79 0.11 14.78 19.37
CA GLY A 79 0.80 14.30 20.57
C GLY A 79 0.87 12.78 20.69
N SER A 80 0.28 12.03 19.75
CA SER A 80 0.36 10.58 19.80
C SER A 80 1.64 10.02 19.16
N SER A 81 2.07 8.84 19.61
CA SER A 81 3.28 8.20 19.10
C SER A 81 2.99 6.94 18.28
N LEU A 82 3.81 6.72 17.26
CA LEU A 82 3.88 5.49 16.46
C LEU A 82 5.27 4.88 16.62
N GLN A 83 5.32 3.59 16.91
CA GLN A 83 6.58 2.83 16.93
C GLN A 83 6.77 2.17 15.58
N LEU A 84 7.71 2.67 14.78
CA LEU A 84 8.03 2.10 13.47
C LEU A 84 9.25 1.19 13.59
N HIS A 85 9.18 -0.01 13.03
CA HIS A 85 10.33 -0.91 12.94
C HIS A 85 10.70 -1.15 11.47
N LYS A 86 11.93 -0.88 11.09
CA LYS A 86 12.42 -1.11 9.72
C LYS A 86 13.00 -2.51 9.64
N LEU A 87 12.53 -3.30 8.68
CA LEU A 87 13.04 -4.65 8.45
C LEU A 87 14.57 -4.66 8.35
N ALA A 88 15.18 -5.67 8.98
CA ALA A 88 16.61 -5.91 8.90
C ALA A 88 16.99 -6.40 7.49
N GLU A 89 18.21 -6.11 7.06
CA GLU A 89 18.74 -6.59 5.76
C GLU A 89 18.86 -8.12 5.69
N THR A 90 18.84 -8.80 6.84
CA THR A 90 18.86 -10.26 6.95
C THR A 90 17.50 -10.91 6.73
N HIS A 91 16.41 -10.13 6.62
CA HIS A 91 15.08 -10.66 6.36
C HIS A 91 15.01 -11.27 4.96
N ASP A 92 14.46 -12.48 4.85
CA ASP A 92 14.20 -13.14 3.58
C ASP A 92 12.78 -12.80 3.09
N PRO A 93 12.62 -11.92 2.08
CA PRO A 93 11.32 -11.53 1.56
C PRO A 93 10.68 -12.62 0.69
N LEU A 94 11.37 -13.71 0.37
CA LEU A 94 10.84 -14.77 -0.51
C LEU A 94 10.08 -15.85 0.27
N ASN A 95 10.18 -15.85 1.60
CA ASN A 95 9.51 -16.82 2.45
C ASN A 95 8.18 -16.27 3.00
N ARG A 96 7.06 -16.70 2.37
CA ARG A 96 5.70 -16.30 2.75
C ARG A 96 5.37 -16.57 4.23
N ARG A 97 5.83 -17.70 4.78
CA ARG A 97 5.56 -18.07 6.18
C ARG A 97 6.33 -17.15 7.13
N SER A 98 7.60 -16.91 6.82
CA SER A 98 8.44 -15.97 7.59
C SER A 98 7.79 -14.59 7.62
N ALA A 99 7.40 -14.07 6.45
CA ALA A 99 6.73 -12.77 6.33
C ALA A 99 5.48 -12.63 7.21
N ILE A 100 4.58 -13.63 7.21
CA ILE A 100 3.36 -13.61 8.03
C ILE A 100 3.71 -13.64 9.52
N ASN A 101 4.61 -14.52 9.93
CA ASN A 101 5.02 -14.62 11.33
C ASN A 101 5.62 -13.30 11.81
N THR A 102 6.53 -12.71 11.03
CA THR A 102 7.14 -11.42 11.34
C THR A 102 6.08 -10.32 11.48
N ILE A 103 5.08 -10.24 10.60
CA ILE A 103 3.99 -9.26 10.75
C ILE A 103 3.30 -9.40 12.10
N GLU A 104 2.92 -10.62 12.49
CA GLU A 104 2.22 -10.87 13.75
C GLU A 104 3.11 -10.63 14.98
N ASP A 105 4.38 -11.05 14.95
CA ASP A 105 5.34 -10.84 16.05
C ASP A 105 5.53 -9.34 16.37
N TYR A 106 5.68 -8.51 15.33
CA TYR A 106 5.81 -7.06 15.52
C TYR A 106 4.50 -6.41 15.92
N ARG A 107 3.37 -6.91 15.42
CA ARG A 107 2.03 -6.46 15.83
C ARG A 107 1.76 -6.73 17.32
N GLU A 108 2.11 -7.92 17.81
CA GLU A 108 1.96 -8.29 19.23
C GLU A 108 2.84 -7.43 20.14
N SER A 109 4.03 -7.03 19.67
CA SER A 109 4.92 -6.11 20.38
C SER A 109 4.56 -4.62 20.24
N GLY A 110 3.47 -4.29 19.53
CA GLY A 110 2.99 -2.91 19.35
C GLY A 110 3.81 -2.09 18.35
N ASN A 111 4.68 -2.74 17.57
CA ASN A 111 5.52 -2.11 16.55
C ASN A 111 4.88 -2.24 15.17
N ILE A 112 4.95 -1.18 14.38
CA ILE A 112 4.53 -1.16 12.98
C ILE A 112 5.73 -1.54 12.12
N LEU A 113 5.67 -2.73 11.53
CA LEU A 113 6.70 -3.21 10.61
C LEU A 113 6.68 -2.40 9.30
N THR A 114 7.85 -1.98 8.83
CA THR A 114 8.02 -1.18 7.61
C THR A 114 9.11 -1.77 6.71
N GLY A 115 8.96 -1.63 5.40
CA GLY A 115 9.88 -2.15 4.39
C GLY A 115 9.24 -3.19 3.46
N LEU A 116 10.08 -3.91 2.71
CA LEU A 116 9.63 -5.00 1.84
C LEU A 116 9.43 -6.27 2.66
N ILE A 117 8.17 -6.61 2.94
CA ILE A 117 7.84 -7.74 3.81
C ILE A 117 7.86 -9.08 3.06
N TYR A 118 7.30 -9.10 1.84
CA TYR A 118 7.18 -10.31 1.03
C TYR A 118 7.21 -9.98 -0.46
N MET A 119 7.79 -10.87 -1.26
CA MET A 119 7.78 -10.86 -2.71
C MET A 119 7.77 -12.29 -3.26
N ASP A 120 6.92 -12.56 -4.24
CA ASP A 120 6.93 -13.81 -4.99
C ASP A 120 7.60 -13.58 -6.35
N GLU A 121 8.81 -14.14 -6.53
CA GLU A 121 9.55 -14.07 -7.80
C GLU A 121 8.88 -14.85 -8.94
N SER A 122 8.04 -15.83 -8.60
CA SER A 122 7.31 -16.66 -9.57
C SER A 122 5.95 -16.10 -9.95
N SER A 123 5.60 -14.93 -9.41
CA SER A 123 4.35 -14.24 -9.73
C SER A 123 4.25 -13.92 -11.21
N ARG A 124 3.02 -13.97 -11.70
CA ARG A 124 2.62 -13.58 -13.06
C ARG A 124 1.57 -12.51 -12.95
N ASP A 125 1.59 -11.57 -13.88
CA ASP A 125 0.52 -10.60 -13.96
C ASP A 125 -0.76 -11.22 -14.53
N LEU A 126 -1.84 -10.44 -14.48
CA LEU A 126 -3.15 -10.89 -14.92
C LEU A 126 -3.18 -11.19 -16.43
N HIS A 127 -2.46 -10.40 -17.24
CA HIS A 127 -2.43 -10.57 -18.68
C HIS A 127 -1.71 -11.86 -19.07
N ASP A 128 -0.59 -12.16 -18.41
CA ASP A 128 0.15 -13.43 -18.53
C ASP A 128 -0.72 -14.63 -18.11
N THR A 129 -1.45 -14.51 -17.00
CA THR A 129 -2.27 -15.60 -16.44
C THR A 129 -3.48 -15.91 -17.33
N LEU A 130 -4.08 -14.89 -17.94
CA LEU A 130 -5.23 -15.04 -18.83
C LEU A 130 -4.84 -15.26 -20.29
N GLU A 131 -3.55 -15.33 -20.61
CA GLU A 131 -3.01 -15.46 -21.97
C GLU A 131 -3.61 -14.42 -22.93
N THR A 132 -3.78 -13.19 -22.44
CA THR A 132 -4.37 -12.10 -23.23
C THR A 132 -3.35 -11.45 -24.17
N SER A 133 -3.82 -10.53 -25.02
CA SER A 133 -2.95 -9.84 -25.97
C SER A 133 -1.87 -9.01 -25.27
N GLU A 134 -0.65 -9.08 -25.79
CA GLU A 134 0.46 -8.16 -25.48
C GLU A 134 0.15 -6.71 -25.88
N ARG A 135 -0.76 -6.51 -26.84
CA ARG A 135 -1.23 -5.17 -27.23
C ARG A 135 -2.31 -4.72 -26.26
N ALA A 136 -2.25 -3.46 -25.86
CA ALA A 136 -3.27 -2.85 -25.04
C ALA A 136 -4.65 -3.00 -25.71
N LEU A 137 -5.65 -3.48 -24.95
CA LEU A 137 -6.97 -3.82 -25.50
C LEU A 137 -7.67 -2.63 -26.16
N ASN A 138 -7.40 -1.40 -25.70
CA ASN A 138 -7.92 -0.17 -26.27
C ASN A 138 -7.29 0.22 -27.62
N GLN A 139 -6.23 -0.47 -28.05
CA GLN A 139 -5.58 -0.31 -29.36
C GLN A 139 -6.00 -1.38 -30.36
N LEU A 140 -6.88 -2.32 -29.98
CA LEU A 140 -7.40 -3.35 -30.87
C LEU A 140 -8.55 -2.78 -31.71
N GLY A 141 -8.45 -2.93 -33.03
CA GLY A 141 -9.47 -2.50 -33.97
C GLY A 141 -10.43 -3.62 -34.38
N GLU A 142 -11.43 -3.30 -35.20
CA GLU A 142 -12.38 -4.30 -35.72
C GLU A 142 -11.69 -5.47 -36.43
N ALA A 143 -10.65 -5.19 -37.22
CA ALA A 143 -9.89 -6.23 -37.93
C ALA A 143 -9.07 -7.15 -37.00
N ASP A 144 -8.68 -6.67 -35.81
CA ASP A 144 -7.98 -7.48 -34.81
C ASP A 144 -8.97 -8.38 -34.05
N LEU A 145 -10.21 -7.91 -33.84
CA LEU A 145 -11.23 -8.56 -33.00
C LEU A 145 -12.18 -9.45 -33.80
N CYS A 146 -12.35 -9.21 -35.09
CA CYS A 146 -13.26 -9.95 -35.97
C CYS A 146 -12.45 -10.86 -36.90
N PRO A 147 -12.47 -12.20 -36.71
CA PRO A 147 -11.74 -13.13 -37.57
C PRO A 147 -12.37 -13.28 -38.97
N GLY A 148 -13.52 -12.65 -39.21
CA GLY A 148 -14.22 -12.66 -40.49
C GLY A 148 -14.97 -13.97 -40.80
N ASN A 149 -15.86 -13.92 -41.79
CA ASN A 149 -16.75 -15.02 -42.14
C ASN A 149 -16.04 -16.30 -42.58
N GLU A 150 -14.92 -16.17 -43.30
CA GLU A 150 -14.17 -17.34 -43.80
C GLU A 150 -13.59 -18.15 -42.64
N GLN A 151 -12.97 -17.47 -41.68
CA GLN A 151 -12.30 -18.11 -40.55
C GLN A 151 -13.31 -18.69 -39.55
N LEU A 152 -14.44 -18.01 -39.32
CA LEU A 152 -15.56 -18.55 -38.54
C LEU A 152 -16.12 -19.85 -39.16
N ARG A 153 -16.22 -19.93 -40.49
CA ARG A 153 -16.64 -21.18 -41.16
C ARG A 153 -15.65 -22.32 -40.94
N LYS A 154 -14.34 -22.05 -40.97
CA LYS A 154 -13.30 -23.06 -40.68
C LYS A 154 -13.40 -23.58 -39.25
N ILE A 155 -13.57 -22.69 -38.26
CA ILE A 155 -13.74 -23.05 -36.84
C ILE A 155 -15.00 -23.91 -36.63
N ASN A 156 -16.13 -23.51 -37.22
CA ASN A 156 -17.37 -24.28 -37.11
C ASN A 156 -17.27 -25.67 -37.75
N ALA A 157 -16.47 -25.83 -38.80
CA ALA A 157 -16.24 -27.12 -39.43
C ALA A 157 -15.32 -28.03 -38.61
N SER A 158 -14.35 -27.49 -37.87
CA SER A 158 -13.44 -28.29 -37.03
C SER A 158 -14.05 -28.78 -35.71
N LEU A 159 -15.20 -28.21 -35.30
CA LEU A 159 -15.93 -28.58 -34.08
C LEU A 159 -17.17 -29.45 -34.36
N ARG A 160 -17.30 -29.95 -35.60
CA ARG A 160 -18.39 -30.83 -36.05
C ARG A 160 -17.99 -32.28 -36.12
#